data_AF-A0A397FHW5-F1
#
_entry.id   AF-A0A397FHW5-F1
#
_cell.length_a   1.000
_cell.length_b   1.000
_cell.length_c   1.000
_cell.angle_alpha   90.00
_cell.angle_beta   90.00
_cell.angle_gamma   90.00
#
_symmetry.space_group_name_H-M   'P 1'
#
loop_
_entity.id
_entity.type
_entity.pdbx_description
1 polymer ?
#
loop_
_entity_poly.entity_id
_entity_poly.type
_entity_poly.pdbx_seq_one_letter_code
_entity_poly.pdbx_strand_id
1 'polypeptide(L)'
;NKLPHAVAIMHRGNLVRSQMIHFTTNLHNYIMFEVLDGSWHSLVKDVTNATHLDALIDAHSGYLQRIKANAFILDANQELLRALKGIFDTILTFSKVQEAIYTTAVREGQLVNRHERLGKVAWTGTEERPTSALDATGALVRQMHTIATDFQTQMVSFLDLLKQQALGSDNLPFLTFRLDFNEYYRKSTAPPTN
;
A
#
# COMPACT_ATOMS: atom_id res chain seq x y z
N ASN A 1 -2.38 -28.60 -13.11
CA ASN A 1 -2.95 -27.63 -12.16
C ASN A 1 -4.32 -27.21 -12.69
N LYS A 2 -5.41 -27.34 -11.92
CA LYS A 2 -6.78 -27.28 -12.47
C LYS A 2 -7.24 -25.89 -12.94
N LEU A 3 -6.57 -24.82 -12.50
CA LEU A 3 -6.82 -23.42 -12.91
C LEU A 3 -5.48 -22.64 -12.96
N PRO A 4 -4.67 -22.77 -14.03
CA PRO A 4 -3.33 -22.16 -14.09
C PRO A 4 -3.38 -20.62 -14.06
N HIS A 5 -4.36 -20.01 -14.72
CA HIS A 5 -4.54 -18.55 -14.74
C HIS A 5 -4.92 -17.98 -13.37
N ALA A 6 -5.80 -18.67 -12.63
CA ALA A 6 -6.15 -18.29 -11.25
C ALA A 6 -4.93 -18.31 -10.32
N VAL A 7 -4.06 -19.32 -10.44
CA VAL A 7 -2.82 -19.40 -9.65
C VAL A 7 -1.87 -18.25 -9.97
N ALA A 8 -1.69 -17.93 -11.25
CA ALA A 8 -0.83 -16.83 -11.69
C ALA A 8 -1.31 -15.47 -11.15
N ILE A 9 -2.61 -15.18 -11.24
CA ILE A 9 -3.15 -13.92 -10.71
C ILE A 9 -3.09 -13.87 -9.18
N MET A 10 -3.36 -14.97 -8.48
CA MET A 10 -3.23 -15.01 -7.02
C MET A 10 -1.79 -14.75 -6.58
N HIS A 11 -0.81 -15.37 -7.25
CA HIS A 11 0.60 -15.12 -6.98
C HIS A 11 0.96 -13.64 -7.19
N ARG A 12 0.55 -13.05 -8.33
CA ARG A 12 0.77 -11.63 -8.60
C ARG A 12 0.09 -10.74 -7.55
N GLY A 13 -1.14 -11.04 -7.17
CA GLY A 13 -1.86 -10.33 -6.12
C GLY A 13 -1.15 -10.42 -4.76
N ASN A 14 -0.55 -11.58 -4.43
CA ASN A 14 0.23 -11.73 -3.20
C ASN A 14 1.49 -10.84 -3.20
N LEU A 15 2.18 -10.70 -4.34
CA LEU A 15 3.32 -9.80 -4.45
C LEU A 15 2.92 -8.33 -4.23
N VAL A 16 1.85 -7.87 -4.89
CA VAL A 16 1.32 -6.51 -4.71
C VAL A 16 0.90 -6.28 -3.25
N ARG A 17 0.23 -7.24 -2.62
CA ARG A 17 -0.13 -7.17 -1.20
C ARG A 17 1.09 -7.01 -0.31
N SER A 18 2.15 -7.79 -0.53
CA SER A 18 3.38 -7.68 0.26
C SER A 18 3.99 -6.27 0.16
N GLN A 19 3.97 -5.65 -1.03
CA GLN A 19 4.41 -4.26 -1.20
C GLN A 19 3.54 -3.27 -0.42
N MET A 20 2.22 -3.43 -0.48
CA MET A 20 1.28 -2.57 0.26
C MET A 20 1.45 -2.72 1.78
N ILE A 21 1.61 -3.95 2.28
CA ILE A 21 1.88 -4.23 3.70
C ILE A 21 3.20 -3.59 4.12
N HIS A 22 4.25 -3.73 3.31
CA HIS A 22 5.55 -3.11 3.59
C HIS A 22 5.42 -1.60 3.72
N PHE A 23 4.73 -0.95 2.77
CA PHE A 23 4.47 0.49 2.82
C PHE A 23 3.71 0.89 4.09
N THR A 24 2.55 0.28 4.36
CA THR A 24 1.71 0.64 5.51
C THR A 24 2.42 0.40 6.83
N THR A 25 3.19 -0.68 6.95
CA THR A 25 3.93 -1.02 8.18
C THR A 25 5.04 0.01 8.45
N ASN A 26 5.83 0.36 7.43
CA ASN A 26 6.89 1.36 7.59
C ASN A 26 6.33 2.74 7.93
N LEU A 27 5.24 3.14 7.27
CA LEU A 27 4.58 4.40 7.58
C LEU A 27 4.02 4.40 9.01
N HIS A 28 3.39 3.32 9.44
CA HIS A 28 2.88 3.20 10.81
C HIS A 28 4.01 3.31 11.84
N ASN A 29 5.12 2.59 11.62
CA ASN A 29 6.28 2.63 12.50
C ASN A 29 6.89 4.04 12.57
N TYR A 30 6.96 4.76 11.46
CA TYR A 30 7.42 6.14 11.44
C TYR A 30 6.54 7.05 12.31
N ILE A 31 5.22 7.00 12.12
CA ILE A 31 4.29 7.80 12.92
C ILE A 31 4.41 7.44 14.41
N MET A 32 4.48 6.14 14.74
CA MET A 32 4.51 5.70 16.13
C MET A 32 5.83 6.07 16.84
N PHE A 33 6.97 5.75 16.24
CA PHE A 33 8.27 5.84 16.92
C PHE A 33 9.03 7.14 16.63
N GLU A 34 9.01 7.63 15.39
CA GLU A 34 9.79 8.82 15.03
C GLU A 34 9.00 10.10 15.30
N VAL A 35 7.68 10.08 15.06
CA VAL A 35 6.83 11.26 15.28
C VAL A 35 6.30 11.32 16.71
N LEU A 36 5.50 10.33 17.13
CA LEU A 36 4.80 10.39 18.42
C LEU A 36 5.76 10.20 19.59
N ASP A 37 6.52 9.10 19.61
CA ASP A 37 7.44 8.81 20.72
C ASP A 37 8.60 9.84 20.79
N GLY A 38 9.17 10.22 19.65
CA GLY A 38 10.19 11.28 19.58
C GLY A 38 9.69 12.65 20.08
N SER A 39 8.46 13.04 19.71
CA SER A 39 7.86 14.28 20.20
C SER A 39 7.52 14.21 21.68
N TRP A 40 7.08 13.04 22.17
CA TRP A 40 6.75 12.82 23.58
C TRP A 40 7.98 12.96 24.47
N HIS A 41 9.10 12.33 24.11
CA HIS A 41 10.37 12.48 24.84
C HIS A 41 10.81 13.95 24.92
N SER A 42 10.64 14.70 23.83
CA SER A 42 10.92 16.14 23.80
C SER A 42 10.00 16.92 24.75
N LEU A 43 8.70 16.62 24.74
CA LEU A 43 7.73 17.24 25.66
C LEU A 43 8.09 17.00 27.12
N VAL A 44 8.38 15.75 27.51
CA VAL A 44 8.73 15.41 28.90
C VAL A 44 9.95 16.21 29.36
N LYS A 45 10.97 16.33 28.50
CA LYS A 45 12.15 17.15 28.77
C LYS A 45 11.79 18.64 28.91
N ASP A 46 11.02 19.19 27.97
CA ASP A 46 10.65 20.60 27.95
C ASP A 46 9.81 20.96 29.19
N VAL A 47 8.85 20.10 29.56
CA VAL A 47 7.99 20.24 30.75
C VAL A 47 8.80 20.16 32.05
N THR A 48 9.76 19.24 32.15
CA THR A 48 10.59 19.09 33.36
C THR A 48 11.48 20.30 33.61
N ASN A 49 11.88 21.00 32.54
CA ASN A 49 12.70 22.20 32.63
C ASN A 49 11.89 23.51 32.72
N ALA A 50 10.56 23.45 32.58
CA ALA A 50 9.71 24.63 32.63
C ALA A 50 9.63 25.18 34.06
N THR A 51 9.93 26.48 34.22
CA THR A 51 9.96 27.15 35.53
C THR A 51 8.69 27.95 35.84
N HIS A 52 7.87 28.24 34.84
CA HIS A 52 6.62 28.98 34.96
C HIS A 52 5.57 28.46 33.97
N LEU A 53 4.32 28.90 34.16
CA LEU A 53 3.18 28.43 33.38
C LEU A 53 3.34 28.70 31.87
N ASP A 54 3.85 29.87 31.48
CA ASP A 54 4.03 30.18 30.06
C ASP A 54 5.01 29.23 29.37
N ALA A 55 6.10 28.85 30.05
CA ALA A 55 7.05 27.85 29.52
C ALA A 55 6.39 26.48 29.34
N LEU A 56 5.43 26.12 30.20
CA LEU A 56 4.65 24.88 30.04
C LEU A 56 3.70 24.96 28.83
N ILE A 57 3.05 26.10 28.62
CA ILE A 57 2.17 26.36 27.47
C ILE A 57 2.98 26.29 26.17
N ASP A 58 4.17 26.89 26.15
CA ASP A 58 5.08 26.86 25.00
C ASP A 58 5.59 25.45 24.71
N ALA A 59 6.00 24.70 25.73
CA ALA A 59 6.42 23.30 25.59
C ALA A 59 5.32 22.43 24.97
N HIS A 60 4.09 22.56 25.45
CA HIS A 60 2.94 21.84 24.91
C HIS A 60 2.61 22.28 23.47
N SER A 61 2.64 23.59 23.20
CA SER A 61 2.41 24.13 21.85
C SER A 61 3.46 23.62 20.86
N GLY A 62 4.73 23.61 21.27
CA GLY A 62 5.84 23.05 20.49
C GLY A 62 5.69 21.55 20.23
N TYR A 63 5.25 20.77 21.22
CA TYR A 63 4.91 19.35 21.03
C TYR A 63 3.86 19.14 19.94
N LEU A 64 2.76 19.88 19.99
CA LEU A 64 1.69 19.77 18.98
C LEU A 64 2.17 20.19 17.59
N GLN A 65 2.99 21.24 17.49
CA GLN A 65 3.55 21.67 16.21
C GLN A 65 4.51 20.62 15.61
N ARG A 66 5.37 20.01 16.45
CA ARG A 66 6.26 18.92 16.02
C ARG A 66 5.48 17.72 15.48
N ILE A 67 4.40 17.32 16.15
CA ILE A 67 3.54 16.23 15.65
C ILE A 67 2.88 16.63 14.33
N LYS A 68 2.27 17.82 14.23
CA LYS A 68 1.60 18.26 13.01
C LYS A 68 2.54 18.33 11.82
N ALA A 69 3.76 18.83 12.03
CA ALA A 69 4.78 18.95 10.99
C ALA A 69 5.20 17.56 10.46
N ASN A 70 5.61 16.68 11.37
CA ASN A 70 6.16 15.38 11.01
C ASN A 70 5.09 14.34 10.63
N ALA A 71 3.84 14.50 11.04
CA ALA A 71 2.72 13.65 10.61
C ALA A 71 2.04 14.10 9.30
N PHE A 72 2.62 15.09 8.60
CA PHE A 72 2.11 15.61 7.32
C PHE A 72 0.75 16.33 7.40
N ILE A 73 0.41 16.89 8.56
CA ILE A 73 -0.90 17.51 8.83
C ILE A 73 -0.88 19.03 8.58
N LEU A 74 0.30 19.65 8.54
CA LEU A 74 0.43 21.08 8.24
C LEU A 74 0.01 21.41 6.80
N ASP A 75 -0.44 22.65 6.60
CA ASP A 75 -0.89 23.14 5.29
C ASP A 75 0.21 23.11 4.21
N ALA A 76 1.47 23.25 4.62
CA ALA A 76 2.62 23.09 3.74
C ALA A 76 2.75 21.66 3.16
N ASN A 77 2.12 20.65 3.81
CA ASN A 77 2.23 19.23 3.47
C ASN A 77 0.95 18.68 2.82
N GLN A 78 0.02 19.54 2.39
CA GLN A 78 -1.28 19.11 1.84
C GLN A 78 -1.15 18.23 0.60
N GLU A 79 -0.16 18.49 -0.25
CA GLU A 79 0.09 17.65 -1.43
C GLU A 79 0.54 16.24 -1.04
N LEU A 80 1.39 16.13 -0.03
CA LEU A 80 1.86 14.86 0.48
C LEU A 80 0.74 14.07 1.16
N LEU A 81 -0.09 14.75 1.96
CA LEU A 81 -1.27 14.15 2.57
C LEU A 81 -2.29 13.68 1.52
N ARG A 82 -2.47 14.44 0.43
CA ARG A 82 -3.32 14.06 -0.70
C ARG A 82 -2.77 12.83 -1.42
N ALA A 83 -1.47 12.79 -1.69
CA ALA A 83 -0.81 11.64 -2.29
C ALA A 83 -0.96 10.39 -1.41
N LEU A 84 -0.75 10.54 -0.10
CA LEU A 84 -0.92 9.46 0.88
C LEU A 84 -2.35 8.92 0.93
N LYS A 85 -3.37 9.80 0.92
CA LYS A 85 -4.78 9.40 0.81
C LYS A 85 -5.05 8.62 -0.47
N GLY A 86 -4.53 9.09 -1.60
CA GLY A 86 -4.65 8.39 -2.89
C GLY A 86 -4.04 6.99 -2.87
N ILE A 87 -2.90 6.80 -2.21
CA ILE A 87 -2.30 5.48 -2.02
C ILE A 87 -3.21 4.57 -1.17
N PHE A 88 -3.77 5.09 -0.07
CA PHE A 88 -4.69 4.31 0.76
C PHE A 88 -5.96 3.91 0.01
N ASP A 89 -6.54 4.79 -0.80
CA ASP A 89 -7.70 4.48 -1.64
C ASP A 89 -7.40 3.36 -2.64
N THR A 90 -6.20 3.36 -3.23
CA THR A 90 -5.71 2.27 -4.09
C THR A 90 -5.57 0.95 -3.32
N ILE A 91 -5.03 0.96 -2.09
CA ILE A 91 -4.91 -0.22 -1.22
C ILE A 91 -6.29 -0.78 -0.83
N LEU A 92 -7.26 0.09 -0.52
CA LEU A 92 -8.63 -0.33 -0.22
C LEU A 92 -9.33 -0.93 -1.45
N THR A 93 -9.11 -0.34 -2.62
CA THR A 93 -9.62 -0.85 -3.90
C THR A 93 -9.00 -2.21 -4.23
N PHE A 94 -7.68 -2.35 -4.04
CA PHE A 94 -6.97 -3.61 -4.17
C PHE A 94 -7.59 -4.72 -3.30
N SER A 95 -7.88 -4.41 -2.03
CA SER A 95 -8.45 -5.38 -1.09
C SER A 95 -9.78 -5.95 -1.59
N LYS A 96 -10.66 -5.10 -2.13
CA LYS A 96 -11.93 -5.50 -2.74
C LYS A 96 -11.75 -6.36 -3.99
N VAL A 97 -10.85 -5.97 -4.89
CA VAL A 97 -10.58 -6.72 -6.14
C VAL A 97 -9.95 -8.09 -5.82
N GLN A 98 -9.05 -8.14 -4.86
CA GLN A 98 -8.43 -9.39 -4.41
C GLN A 98 -9.46 -10.35 -3.80
N GLU A 99 -10.38 -9.85 -2.97
CA GLU A 99 -11.47 -10.65 -2.43
C GLU A 99 -12.39 -11.21 -3.53
N ALA A 100 -12.68 -10.39 -4.54
CA ALA A 100 -13.44 -10.82 -5.72
C ALA A 100 -12.70 -11.91 -6.53
N ILE A 101 -11.39 -11.78 -6.71
CA ILE A 101 -10.54 -12.81 -7.36
C ILE A 101 -10.59 -14.11 -6.57
N TYR A 102 -10.38 -14.06 -5.26
CA TYR A 102 -10.41 -15.25 -4.41
C TYR A 102 -11.77 -15.96 -4.46
N THR A 103 -12.85 -15.19 -4.30
CA THR A 103 -14.23 -15.72 -4.35
C THR A 103 -14.53 -16.36 -5.71
N THR A 104 -14.10 -15.73 -6.80
CA THR A 104 -14.28 -16.26 -8.16
C THR A 104 -13.47 -17.54 -8.36
N ALA A 105 -12.22 -17.57 -7.90
CA ALA A 105 -11.33 -18.73 -8.03
C ALA A 105 -11.87 -19.94 -7.27
N VAL A 106 -12.40 -19.72 -6.06
CA VAL A 106 -13.06 -20.78 -5.27
C VAL A 106 -14.31 -21.30 -5.98
N ARG A 107 -15.16 -20.42 -6.53
CA ARG A 107 -16.37 -20.82 -7.27
C ARG A 107 -16.03 -21.66 -8.51
N GLU A 108 -15.08 -21.21 -9.32
CA GLU A 108 -14.63 -21.94 -10.51
C GLU A 108 -14.00 -23.29 -10.15
N GLY A 109 -13.16 -23.33 -9.10
CA GLY A 109 -12.58 -24.57 -8.61
C GLY A 109 -13.64 -25.59 -8.14
N GLN A 110 -14.70 -25.11 -7.47
CA GLN A 110 -15.83 -25.94 -7.08
C GLN A 110 -16.62 -26.46 -8.29
N LEU A 111 -16.83 -25.64 -9.32
CA LEU A 111 -17.48 -26.05 -10.56
C LEU A 111 -16.70 -27.15 -11.27
N VAL A 112 -15.39 -26.98 -11.46
CA VAL A 112 -14.52 -28.01 -12.07
C VAL A 112 -14.61 -29.31 -11.27
N ASN A 113 -14.50 -29.25 -9.94
CA ASN A 113 -14.61 -30.44 -9.10
C ASN A 113 -16.01 -31.08 -9.12
N ARG A 114 -17.08 -30.31 -9.35
CA ARG A 114 -18.45 -30.86 -9.53
C ARG A 114 -18.59 -31.54 -10.88
N HIS A 115 -18.11 -30.90 -11.95
CA HIS A 115 -18.12 -31.48 -13.30
C HIS A 115 -17.30 -32.78 -13.37
N GLU A 116 -16.16 -32.88 -12.71
CA GLU A 116 -15.41 -34.15 -12.65
C GLU A 116 -16.17 -35.26 -11.91
N ARG A 117 -16.94 -34.90 -10.86
CA ARG A 117 -17.77 -35.86 -10.11
C ARG A 117 -18.99 -36.34 -10.90
N LEU A 118 -19.57 -35.47 -11.73
CA LEU A 118 -20.75 -35.75 -12.56
C LEU A 118 -20.37 -36.31 -13.96
N GLY A 119 -19.17 -35.99 -14.45
CA GLY A 119 -18.63 -36.29 -15.78
C GLY A 119 -18.20 -37.73 -16.04
N LYS A 120 -18.63 -38.69 -15.20
CA LYS A 120 -18.67 -40.10 -15.60
C LYS A 120 -19.96 -40.48 -16.36
N VAL A 121 -20.98 -39.60 -16.45
CA VAL A 121 -22.28 -40.01 -17.01
C VAL A 121 -22.77 -39.20 -18.21
N ALA A 122 -22.40 -37.94 -18.44
CA ALA A 122 -22.86 -37.24 -19.64
C ALA A 122 -22.06 -35.97 -19.90
N TRP A 123 -21.42 -35.87 -21.07
CA TRP A 123 -21.64 -34.74 -21.97
C TRP A 123 -20.96 -34.89 -23.33
N THR A 124 -21.78 -35.01 -24.38
CA THR A 124 -21.47 -34.65 -25.77
C THR A 124 -22.20 -33.34 -26.05
N GLY A 125 -21.48 -32.23 -26.10
CA GLY A 125 -22.04 -30.94 -26.45
C GLY A 125 -20.95 -29.88 -26.54
N THR A 126 -21.03 -29.05 -27.55
CA THR A 126 -20.19 -27.87 -27.80
C THR A 126 -20.82 -26.67 -27.10
N GLU A 127 -20.77 -26.62 -25.76
CA GLU A 127 -21.01 -25.37 -25.04
C GLU A 127 -19.68 -24.64 -24.91
N GLU A 128 -19.58 -23.49 -25.58
CA GLU A 128 -18.47 -22.56 -25.40
C GLU A 128 -18.36 -22.23 -23.91
N ARG A 129 -17.22 -22.57 -23.30
CA ARG A 129 -16.94 -22.18 -21.92
C ARG A 129 -17.04 -20.66 -21.83
N PRO A 130 -17.89 -20.09 -20.94
CA PRO A 130 -17.91 -18.66 -20.75
C PRO A 130 -16.51 -18.20 -20.32
N THR A 131 -16.01 -17.14 -20.96
CA THR A 131 -14.70 -16.54 -20.69
C THR A 131 -14.60 -16.21 -19.19
N SER A 132 -13.65 -16.81 -18.49
CA SER A 132 -13.50 -16.61 -17.05
C SER A 132 -13.05 -15.19 -16.77
N ALA A 133 -13.58 -14.60 -15.70
CA ALA A 133 -13.09 -13.30 -15.20
C ALA A 133 -11.62 -13.36 -14.72
N LEU A 134 -11.08 -14.56 -14.53
CA LEU A 134 -9.70 -14.88 -14.15
C LEU A 134 -8.81 -15.29 -15.32
N ASP A 135 -9.35 -15.39 -16.54
CA ASP A 135 -8.55 -15.59 -17.74
C ASP A 135 -7.60 -14.41 -17.96
N ALA A 136 -6.54 -14.59 -18.75
CA ALA A 136 -5.52 -13.56 -18.94
C ALA A 136 -6.05 -12.18 -19.36
N THR A 137 -7.20 -12.13 -20.06
CA THR A 137 -7.88 -10.90 -20.50
C THR A 137 -9.11 -10.54 -19.65
N GLY A 138 -9.39 -11.34 -18.62
CA GLY A 138 -10.52 -11.18 -17.71
C GLY A 138 -10.52 -9.82 -17.01
N ALA A 139 -11.72 -9.33 -16.66
CA ALA A 139 -11.90 -8.02 -16.06
C ALA A 139 -11.13 -7.87 -14.73
N LEU A 140 -11.11 -8.91 -13.89
CA LEU A 140 -10.39 -8.89 -12.61
C LEU A 140 -8.88 -8.88 -12.80
N VAL A 141 -8.38 -9.55 -13.84
CA VAL A 141 -6.95 -9.55 -14.18
C VAL A 141 -6.48 -8.17 -14.63
N ARG A 142 -7.28 -7.51 -15.48
CA ARG A 142 -7.01 -6.13 -15.90
C ARG A 142 -7.07 -5.16 -14.73
N GLN A 143 -8.09 -5.26 -13.87
CA GLN A 143 -8.18 -4.42 -12.66
C GLN A 143 -6.97 -4.61 -11.74
N MET A 144 -6.55 -5.85 -11.48
CA MET A 144 -5.36 -6.14 -10.68
C MET A 144 -4.09 -5.56 -11.30
N HIS A 145 -3.96 -5.62 -12.63
CA HIS A 145 -2.84 -5.01 -13.33
C HIS A 145 -2.84 -3.48 -13.19
N THR A 146 -3.97 -2.83 -13.43
CA THR A 146 -4.14 -1.38 -13.27
C THR A 146 -3.79 -0.94 -11.85
N ILE A 147 -4.34 -1.60 -10.83
CA ILE A 147 -4.06 -1.28 -9.43
C ILE A 147 -2.59 -1.43 -9.08
N ALA A 148 -1.92 -2.46 -9.59
CA ALA A 148 -0.49 -2.65 -9.36
C ALA A 148 0.33 -1.51 -9.97
N THR A 149 0.02 -1.11 -11.21
CA THR A 149 0.69 0.00 -11.89
C THR A 149 0.41 1.33 -11.19
N ASP A 150 -0.85 1.62 -10.86
CA ASP A 150 -1.27 2.84 -10.19
C ASP A 150 -0.57 2.98 -8.83
N PHE A 151 -0.57 1.91 -8.03
CA PHE A 151 0.13 1.89 -6.73
C PHE A 151 1.62 2.20 -6.91
N GLN A 152 2.27 1.58 -7.90
CA GLN A 152 3.69 1.78 -8.14
C GLN A 152 4.01 3.23 -8.59
N THR A 153 3.21 3.78 -9.51
CA THR A 153 3.35 5.18 -9.94
C THR A 153 3.11 6.14 -8.79
N GLN A 154 2.05 5.93 -8.00
CA GLN A 154 1.76 6.74 -6.81
C GLN A 154 2.90 6.68 -5.79
N MET A 155 3.49 5.50 -5.57
CA MET A 155 4.64 5.33 -4.67
C MET A 155 5.86 6.11 -5.14
N VAL A 156 6.21 6.06 -6.43
CA VAL A 156 7.33 6.85 -6.98
C VAL A 156 7.08 8.35 -6.81
N SER A 157 5.90 8.83 -7.20
CA SER A 157 5.53 10.23 -7.04
C SER A 157 5.54 10.68 -5.57
N PHE A 158 5.06 9.84 -4.66
CA PHE A 158 5.08 10.11 -3.22
C PHE A 158 6.51 10.18 -2.67
N LEU A 159 7.40 9.28 -3.08
CA LEU A 159 8.81 9.31 -2.68
C LEU A 159 9.53 10.56 -3.20
N ASP A 160 9.22 11.02 -4.41
CA ASP A 160 9.81 12.24 -4.96
C ASP A 160 9.29 13.49 -4.23
N LEU A 161 8.00 13.53 -3.88
CA LEU A 161 7.43 14.58 -3.02
C LEU A 161 8.09 14.58 -1.63
N LEU A 162 8.26 13.41 -1.01
CA LEU A 162 8.96 13.27 0.26
C LEU A 162 10.38 13.83 0.19
N LYS A 163 11.14 13.53 -0.88
CA LYS A 163 12.52 14.03 -1.04
C LYS A 163 12.58 15.55 -1.16
N GLN A 164 11.61 16.15 -1.84
CA GLN A 164 11.53 17.62 -1.97
C GLN A 164 11.25 18.28 -0.61
N GLN A 165 10.40 17.67 0.22
CA GLN A 165 10.05 18.19 1.55
C GLN A 165 11.08 17.83 2.64
N ALA A 166 11.82 16.74 2.47
CA ALA A 166 12.84 16.28 3.42
C ALA A 166 14.03 17.24 3.58
N LEU A 167 14.19 18.22 2.67
CA LEU A 167 15.24 19.26 2.75
C LEU A 167 15.15 20.15 4.00
N GLY A 168 14.05 20.09 4.77
CA GLY A 168 13.86 20.88 6.00
C GLY A 168 13.56 20.09 7.28
N SER A 169 13.65 18.75 7.27
CA SER A 169 13.25 17.92 8.41
C SER A 169 14.22 16.77 8.67
N ASP A 170 14.59 16.53 9.93
CA ASP A 170 15.62 15.54 10.27
C ASP A 170 15.15 14.07 10.11
N ASN A 171 13.85 13.79 10.23
CA ASN A 171 13.34 12.42 10.26
C ASN A 171 12.88 11.89 8.88
N LEU A 172 12.51 12.76 7.94
CA LEU A 172 12.01 12.34 6.62
C LEU A 172 13.04 11.63 5.71
N PRO A 173 14.35 11.94 5.77
CA PRO A 173 15.35 11.16 5.04
C PRO A 173 15.37 9.68 5.43
N PHE A 174 15.21 9.37 6.73
CA PHE A 174 15.17 7.99 7.23
C PHE A 174 13.92 7.25 6.77
N LEU A 175 12.75 7.91 6.81
CA LEU A 175 11.52 7.36 6.25
C LEU A 175 11.67 7.07 4.75
N THR A 176 12.22 8.01 4.00
CA THR A 176 12.42 7.86 2.55
C THR A 176 13.30 6.65 2.24
N PHE A 177 14.38 6.46 3.00
CA PHE A 177 15.26 5.30 2.87
C PHE A 177 14.56 3.97 3.23
N ARG A 178 13.78 3.95 4.32
CA ARG A 178 13.02 2.75 4.73
C ARG A 178 11.95 2.36 3.72
N LEU A 179 11.29 3.36 3.12
CA LEU A 179 10.27 3.13 2.11
C LEU A 179 10.87 2.65 0.78
N ASP A 180 11.95 3.27 0.31
CA ASP A 180 12.61 2.90 -0.95
C ASP A 180 13.86 2.04 -0.74
N PHE A 181 13.75 1.01 0.10
CA PHE A 181 14.87 0.11 0.37
C PHE A 181 15.36 -0.54 -0.94
N ASN A 182 16.65 -0.37 -1.25
CA ASN A 182 17.28 -0.79 -2.50
C ASN A 182 16.68 -0.18 -3.79
N GLU A 183 16.04 0.98 -3.72
CA GLU A 183 15.40 1.62 -4.89
C GLU A 183 14.35 0.73 -5.56
N TYR A 184 13.69 -0.11 -4.77
CA TYR A 184 12.76 -1.13 -5.26
C TYR A 184 11.72 -0.55 -6.22
N TYR A 185 11.12 0.59 -5.85
CA TYR A 185 10.06 1.21 -6.65
C TYR A 185 10.59 1.81 -7.95
N ARG A 186 11.79 2.41 -7.91
CA ARG A 186 12.46 3.00 -9.08
C ARG A 186 12.96 1.94 -10.06
N LYS A 187 13.46 0.81 -9.56
CA LYS A 187 13.91 -0.32 -10.39
C LYS A 187 12.75 -1.06 -11.03
N SER A 188 11.63 -1.18 -10.33
CA SER A 188 10.42 -1.81 -10.88
C SER A 188 9.78 -0.96 -12.00
N THR A 189 10.03 0.35 -12.05
CA THR A 189 9.54 1.23 -13.14
C THR A 189 10.50 1.33 -14.32
N ALA A 190 11.76 0.91 -14.14
CA ALA A 190 12.76 0.92 -15.21
C ALA A 190 12.47 -0.22 -16.21
N PRO A 191 12.59 0.02 -17.53
CA PRO A 191 12.53 -1.08 -18.50
C PRO A 191 13.65 -2.09 -18.20
N PRO A 192 13.44 -3.40 -18.45
CA PRO A 192 14.47 -4.39 -18.22
C PRO A 192 15.71 -4.03 -19.04
N THR A 193 16.84 -3.84 -18.36
CA THR A 193 18.15 -3.70 -19.01
C THR A 193 18.49 -5.03 -19.66
N ASN A 194 18.50 -5.03 -20.99
CA ASN A 194 19.01 -6.13 -21.84
C ASN A 194 20.44 -6.52 -21.45
#